data_AF-A0A7J6RR05-F1
#
_entry.id   AF-A0A7J6RR05-F1
#
_cell.length_a   1.000
_cell.length_b   1.000
_cell.length_c   1.000
_cell.angle_alpha   90.00
_cell.angle_beta   90.00
_cell.angle_gamma   90.00
#
_symmetry.space_group_name_H-M   'P 1'
#
loop_
_entity.id
_entity.type
_entity.pdbx_description
1 polymer ?
#
loop_
_entity_poly.entity_id
_entity_poly.type
_entity_poly.pdbx_seq_one_letter_code
_entity_poly.pdbx_strand_id
1 'polypeptide(L)'
;GRADLQLSSLRARIATLLGRQITRSSSVLQEDNIVVASNGAVFVQPSCRVGILPRMLHEVLQTRIMVKRAMKNVKPSDSPALHRIMDARQLGLKLLANVTYGYAGASYSGRMPCSELADAIVMTARRTLQHAMSVAEDMGAT
;
A
#
# COMPACT_ATOMS: atom_id res chain seq x y z
N GLY A 1 13.92 13.16 -23.16
CA GLY A 1 15.39 13.32 -23.34
C GLY A 1 16.15 12.78 -22.14
N ARG A 2 17.09 11.85 -22.34
CA ARG A 2 17.86 11.06 -21.33
C ARG A 2 17.04 10.24 -20.31
N ALA A 3 16.00 10.80 -19.68
CA ALA A 3 15.09 10.07 -18.77
C ALA A 3 14.24 9.02 -19.51
N ASP A 4 13.71 9.33 -20.70
CA ASP A 4 12.96 8.37 -21.52
C ASP A 4 13.81 7.21 -22.04
N LEU A 5 15.10 7.48 -22.30
CA LEU A 5 16.07 6.46 -22.75
C LEU A 5 16.49 5.52 -21.61
N GLN A 6 16.57 6.05 -20.38
CA GLN A 6 16.76 5.20 -19.20
C GLN A 6 15.50 4.42 -18.85
N LEU A 7 14.31 5.00 -19.01
CA LEU A 7 13.05 4.29 -18.87
C LEU A 7 12.95 3.16 -19.90
N SER A 8 13.28 3.38 -21.17
CA SER A 8 13.23 2.33 -22.21
C SER A 8 14.26 1.22 -22.00
N SER A 9 15.47 1.54 -21.53
CA SER A 9 16.48 0.53 -21.17
C SER A 9 16.10 -0.26 -19.92
N LEU A 10 15.51 0.41 -18.92
CA LEU A 10 14.99 -0.23 -17.71
C LEU A 10 13.76 -1.09 -18.03
N ARG A 11 12.90 -0.66 -18.95
CA ARG A 11 11.73 -1.39 -19.50
C ARG A 11 12.14 -2.70 -20.17
N ALA A 12 13.14 -2.68 -21.05
CA ALA A 12 13.65 -3.89 -21.70
C ALA A 12 14.28 -4.88 -20.71
N ARG A 13 14.96 -4.38 -19.68
CA ARG A 13 15.56 -5.21 -18.63
C ARG A 13 14.51 -5.83 -17.70
N ILE A 14 13.47 -5.08 -17.32
CA ILE A 14 12.36 -5.57 -16.50
C ILE A 14 11.56 -6.64 -17.24
N ALA A 15 11.26 -6.46 -18.53
CA ALA A 15 10.61 -7.48 -19.35
C ALA A 15 11.43 -8.79 -19.42
N THR A 16 12.75 -8.67 -19.52
CA THR A 16 13.67 -9.82 -19.55
C THR A 16 13.78 -10.54 -18.19
N LEU A 17 13.73 -9.79 -17.07
CA LEU A 17 13.83 -10.34 -15.72
C LEU A 17 12.51 -10.98 -15.25
N LEU A 18 11.37 -10.36 -15.56
CA LEU A 18 10.04 -10.89 -15.26
C LEU A 18 9.66 -12.08 -16.16
N GLY A 19 10.21 -12.13 -17.38
CA GLY A 19 10.04 -13.25 -18.32
C GLY A 19 10.59 -14.59 -17.83
N ARG A 20 11.41 -14.61 -16.76
CA ARG A 20 11.98 -15.83 -16.18
C ARG A 20 11.24 -16.42 -14.97
N GLN A 21 10.34 -15.68 -14.32
CA GLN A 21 9.57 -16.21 -13.17
C GLN A 21 8.05 -16.10 -13.30
N ILE A 22 7.53 -15.32 -14.25
CA ILE A 22 6.08 -15.12 -14.46
C ILE A 22 5.67 -15.62 -15.85
N THR A 23 6.02 -16.86 -16.20
CA THR A 23 5.51 -17.51 -17.41
C THR A 23 4.28 -18.34 -17.06
N ARG A 24 3.08 -17.74 -17.23
CA ARG A 24 1.86 -18.50 -17.60
C ARG A 24 0.70 -17.68 -18.17
N SER A 25 0.79 -16.36 -18.31
CA SER A 25 -0.23 -15.59 -19.05
C SER A 25 0.37 -14.37 -19.73
N SER A 26 0.50 -14.44 -21.05
CA SER A 26 1.13 -13.44 -21.93
C SER A 26 0.34 -12.12 -22.03
N SER A 27 -0.87 -12.02 -21.46
CA SER A 27 -1.71 -10.81 -21.50
C SER A 27 -1.42 -9.80 -20.38
N VAL A 28 -0.66 -10.18 -19.33
CA VAL A 28 -0.40 -9.31 -18.16
C VAL A 28 0.74 -8.32 -18.39
N LEU A 29 1.60 -8.57 -19.39
CA LEU A 29 2.82 -7.79 -19.66
C LEU A 29 2.63 -6.64 -20.66
N GLN A 30 1.39 -6.17 -20.88
CA GLN A 30 1.18 -4.91 -21.62
C GLN A 30 1.69 -3.73 -20.77
N GLU A 31 2.41 -2.80 -21.41
CA GLU A 31 3.14 -1.71 -20.74
C GLU A 31 2.26 -0.84 -19.85
N ASP A 32 0.99 -0.69 -20.19
CA ASP A 32 0.02 0.13 -19.46
C ASP A 32 -0.40 -0.47 -18.11
N ASN A 33 -0.09 -1.76 -17.87
CA ASN A 33 -0.55 -2.50 -16.69
C ASN A 33 0.48 -2.60 -15.57
N ILE A 34 1.63 -1.93 -15.69
CA ILE A 34 2.77 -2.09 -14.78
C ILE A 34 3.06 -0.77 -14.05
N VAL A 35 3.29 -0.86 -12.74
CA VAL A 35 3.68 0.25 -11.87
C VAL A 35 5.03 -0.06 -11.24
N VAL A 36 5.99 0.84 -11.43
CA VAL A 36 7.32 0.74 -10.80
C VAL A 36 7.34 1.60 -9.54
N ALA A 37 7.61 0.97 -8.40
CA ALA A 37 7.71 1.64 -7.11
C ALA A 37 9.03 2.40 -6.96
N SER A 38 9.08 3.26 -5.94
CA SER A 38 10.22 4.15 -5.67
C SER A 38 11.55 3.44 -5.39
N ASN A 39 11.50 2.17 -4.97
CA ASN A 39 12.65 1.30 -4.73
C ASN A 39 13.03 0.42 -5.94
N GLY A 40 12.35 0.57 -7.09
CA GLY A 40 12.55 -0.24 -8.28
C GLY A 40 11.77 -1.56 -8.32
N ALA A 41 10.99 -1.89 -7.27
CA ALA A 41 10.09 -3.03 -7.29
C ALA A 41 8.96 -2.81 -8.32
N VAL A 42 8.53 -3.88 -8.96
CA VAL A 42 7.55 -3.84 -10.05
C VAL A 42 6.26 -4.50 -9.61
N PHE A 43 5.15 -3.77 -9.72
CA PHE A 43 3.81 -4.22 -9.36
C PHE A 43 2.89 -4.17 -10.58
N VAL A 44 1.89 -5.03 -10.61
CA VAL A 44 0.82 -5.00 -11.62
C VAL A 44 -0.34 -4.14 -11.13
N GLN A 45 -1.05 -3.50 -12.06
CA GLN A 45 -2.24 -2.74 -11.74
C GLN A 45 -3.38 -3.62 -11.20
N PRO A 46 -4.29 -3.05 -10.38
CA PRO A 46 -5.47 -3.75 -9.90
C PRO A 46 -6.39 -4.28 -11.00
N SER A 47 -6.37 -3.64 -12.18
CA SER A 47 -7.09 -4.06 -13.40
C SER A 47 -6.71 -5.47 -13.85
N CYS A 48 -5.44 -5.85 -13.70
CA CYS A 48 -4.97 -7.19 -14.00
C CYS A 48 -5.21 -8.17 -12.85
N ARG A 49 -4.81 -7.77 -11.63
CA ARG A 49 -4.93 -8.63 -10.46
C ARG A 49 -4.89 -7.84 -9.16
N VAL A 50 -5.89 -8.08 -8.31
CA VAL A 50 -5.86 -7.61 -6.92
C VAL A 50 -5.15 -8.65 -6.05
N GLY A 51 -4.11 -8.22 -5.34
CA GLY A 51 -3.38 -9.07 -4.40
C GLY A 51 -4.21 -9.42 -3.16
N ILE A 52 -3.86 -10.53 -2.50
CA ILE A 52 -4.55 -10.98 -1.27
C ILE A 52 -4.33 -9.99 -0.13
N LEU A 53 -3.09 -9.48 0.03
CA LEU A 53 -2.74 -8.53 1.09
C LEU A 53 -3.48 -7.18 0.96
N PRO A 54 -3.51 -6.52 -0.22
CA PRO A 54 -4.36 -5.34 -0.44
C PRO A 54 -5.85 -5.59 -0.19
N ARG A 55 -6.38 -6.76 -0.61
CA ARG A 55 -7.79 -7.12 -0.42
C ARG A 55 -8.13 -7.26 1.06
N MET A 56 -7.34 -8.01 1.81
CA MET A 56 -7.51 -8.18 3.25
C MET A 56 -7.41 -6.82 3.97
N LEU A 57 -6.40 -6.02 3.64
CA LEU A 57 -6.22 -4.70 4.26
C LEU A 57 -7.41 -3.78 3.96
N HIS A 58 -7.95 -3.82 2.75
CA HIS A 58 -9.15 -3.07 2.38
C HIS A 58 -10.34 -3.45 3.28
N GLU A 59 -10.61 -4.74 3.46
CA GLU A 59 -11.70 -5.23 4.32
C GLU A 59 -11.52 -4.79 5.79
N VAL A 60 -10.29 -4.86 6.33
CA VAL A 60 -9.97 -4.41 7.69
C VAL A 60 -10.22 -2.90 7.84
N LEU A 61 -9.79 -2.09 6.85
CA LEU A 61 -9.96 -0.65 6.87
C LEU A 61 -11.43 -0.24 6.71
N GLN A 62 -12.19 -0.88 5.82
CA GLN A 62 -13.63 -0.64 5.68
C GLN A 62 -14.38 -0.96 6.97
N THR A 63 -14.07 -2.10 7.59
CA THR A 63 -14.63 -2.47 8.89
C THR A 63 -14.32 -1.41 9.94
N ARG A 64 -13.09 -0.90 9.98
CA ARG A 64 -12.72 0.17 10.91
C ARG A 64 -13.50 1.46 10.67
N ILE A 65 -13.71 1.85 9.42
CA ILE A 65 -14.53 3.02 9.06
C ILE A 65 -15.97 2.82 9.55
N MET A 66 -16.56 1.64 9.33
CA MET A 66 -17.91 1.32 9.82
C MET A 66 -18.00 1.42 11.35
N VAL A 67 -17.04 0.84 12.08
CA VAL A 67 -16.98 0.92 13.55
C VAL A 67 -16.86 2.37 14.01
N LYS A 68 -15.99 3.18 13.38
CA LYS A 68 -15.87 4.61 13.71
C LYS A 68 -17.15 5.40 13.43
N ARG A 69 -17.86 5.09 12.35
CA ARG A 69 -19.16 5.71 12.03
C ARG A 69 -20.21 5.35 13.07
N ALA A 70 -20.32 4.07 13.42
CA ALA A 70 -21.23 3.60 14.47
C ALA A 70 -20.91 4.25 15.83
N MET A 71 -19.62 4.39 16.16
CA MET A 71 -19.17 5.04 17.40
C MET A 71 -19.58 6.52 17.49
N LYS A 72 -19.67 7.24 16.35
CA LYS A 72 -20.19 8.62 16.35
C LYS A 72 -21.66 8.72 16.73
N ASN A 73 -22.44 7.66 16.49
CA ASN A 73 -23.86 7.61 16.83
C ASN A 73 -24.10 7.22 18.30
N VAL A 74 -23.06 6.71 18.98
CA VAL A 74 -23.12 6.31 20.39
C VAL A 74 -22.45 7.38 21.22
N LYS A 75 -23.22 8.21 21.93
CA LYS A 75 -22.63 9.21 22.82
C LYS A 75 -22.03 8.53 24.05
N PRO A 76 -20.85 8.98 24.53
CA PRO A 76 -20.25 8.47 25.76
C PRO A 76 -21.14 8.62 27.00
N SER A 77 -21.98 9.66 27.01
CA SER A 77 -22.97 9.93 28.07
C SER A 77 -24.07 8.88 28.14
N ASP A 78 -24.49 8.35 27.00
CA ASP A 78 -25.70 7.52 26.89
C ASP A 78 -25.35 6.05 27.18
N SER A 79 -24.16 5.60 26.77
CA SER A 79 -23.69 4.23 27.02
C SER A 79 -22.16 4.13 27.09
N PRO A 80 -21.56 4.45 28.24
CA PRO A 80 -20.09 4.46 28.39
C PRO A 80 -19.44 3.08 28.22
N ALA A 81 -20.16 1.99 28.52
CA ALA A 81 -19.67 0.63 28.28
C ALA A 81 -19.58 0.31 26.78
N LEU A 82 -20.63 0.66 26.00
CA LEU A 82 -20.68 0.41 24.57
C LEU A 82 -19.64 1.24 23.82
N HIS A 83 -19.48 2.52 24.20
CA HIS A 83 -18.45 3.39 23.63
C HIS A 83 -17.04 2.82 23.84
N ARG A 84 -16.72 2.32 25.06
CA ARG A 84 -15.43 1.66 25.33
C ARG A 84 -15.19 0.42 24.47
N ILE A 85 -16.20 -0.42 24.28
CA ILE A 85 -16.08 -1.61 23.42
C ILE A 85 -15.83 -1.22 21.96
N MET A 86 -16.53 -0.20 21.46
CA MET A 86 -16.33 0.30 20.10
C MET A 86 -14.93 0.90 19.90
N ASP A 87 -14.43 1.62 20.90
CA ASP A 87 -13.08 2.19 20.84
C ASP A 87 -12.00 1.09 20.88
N ALA A 88 -12.16 0.08 21.73
CA ALA A 88 -11.28 -1.10 21.74
C ALA A 88 -11.28 -1.82 20.38
N ARG A 89 -12.46 -1.98 19.75
CA ARG A 89 -12.59 -2.58 18.41
C ARG A 89 -11.88 -1.77 17.32
N GLN A 90 -12.06 -0.44 17.28
CA GLN A 90 -11.39 0.38 16.25
C GLN A 90 -9.86 0.38 16.45
N LEU A 91 -9.40 0.34 17.70
CA LEU A 91 -7.98 0.28 18.03
C LEU A 91 -7.38 -1.07 17.62
N GLY A 92 -8.08 -2.17 17.90
CA GLY A 92 -7.67 -3.50 17.45
C GLY A 92 -7.52 -3.58 15.93
N LEU A 93 -8.49 -3.03 15.18
CA LEU A 93 -8.43 -2.97 13.71
C LEU A 93 -7.28 -2.09 13.21
N LYS A 94 -6.96 -0.98 13.90
CA LYS A 94 -5.80 -0.14 13.59
C LYS A 94 -4.49 -0.91 13.78
N LEU A 95 -4.36 -1.62 14.89
CA LEU A 95 -3.16 -2.40 15.19
C LEU A 95 -2.99 -3.55 14.20
N LEU A 96 -4.07 -4.24 13.84
CA LEU A 96 -4.04 -5.28 12.81
C LEU A 96 -3.52 -4.74 11.48
N ALA A 97 -4.08 -3.62 11.00
CA ALA A 97 -3.63 -2.96 9.78
C ALA A 97 -2.14 -2.56 9.84
N ASN A 98 -1.66 -2.10 11.01
CA ASN A 98 -0.26 -1.75 11.19
C ASN A 98 0.66 -2.98 11.19
N VAL A 99 0.24 -4.07 11.82
CA VAL A 99 1.02 -5.31 11.86
C VAL A 99 1.12 -5.94 10.47
N THR A 100 0.11 -5.81 9.62
CA THR A 100 0.09 -6.40 8.28
C THR A 100 1.30 -6.00 7.42
N TYR A 101 1.70 -4.72 7.41
CA TYR A 101 2.91 -4.30 6.69
C TYR A 101 4.20 -4.67 7.44
N GLY A 102 4.18 -4.63 8.77
CA GLY A 102 5.31 -5.02 9.61
C GLY A 102 5.66 -6.51 9.45
N TYR A 103 4.66 -7.35 9.27
CA TYR A 103 4.82 -8.78 8.99
C TYR A 103 5.50 -9.01 7.63
N ALA A 104 5.23 -8.18 6.62
CA ALA A 104 5.90 -8.26 5.33
C ALA A 104 7.40 -7.90 5.42
N GLY A 105 7.80 -7.00 6.33
CA GLY A 105 9.20 -6.60 6.54
C GLY A 105 9.99 -7.41 7.58
N ALA A 106 9.34 -8.30 8.34
CA ALA A 106 9.97 -8.98 9.47
C ALA A 106 10.74 -10.25 9.04
N SER A 107 12.04 -10.10 8.74
CA SER A 107 12.91 -11.21 8.29
C SER A 107 13.26 -12.26 9.36
N TYR A 108 13.14 -11.95 10.66
CA TYR A 108 13.61 -12.85 11.74
C TYR A 108 12.64 -13.98 12.12
N SER A 109 11.32 -13.78 11.93
CA SER A 109 10.29 -14.80 12.26
C SER A 109 9.28 -15.01 11.12
N GLY A 110 9.32 -14.18 10.07
CA GLY A 110 8.35 -14.18 8.99
C GLY A 110 8.44 -15.45 8.15
N ARG A 111 7.37 -16.25 8.15
CA ARG A 111 7.22 -17.39 7.21
C ARG A 111 6.99 -16.94 5.76
N MET A 112 7.00 -15.62 5.50
CA MET A 112 6.82 -14.98 4.19
C MET A 112 7.42 -13.56 4.20
N PRO A 113 8.76 -13.40 4.24
CA PRO A 113 9.38 -12.08 4.16
C PRO A 113 9.23 -11.52 2.74
N CYS A 114 8.83 -10.26 2.63
CA CYS A 114 8.79 -9.50 1.39
C CYS A 114 9.31 -8.08 1.69
N SER A 115 10.62 -7.99 1.93
CA SER A 115 11.31 -6.73 2.25
C SER A 115 11.17 -5.70 1.13
N GLU A 116 11.11 -6.15 -0.12
CA GLU A 116 10.93 -5.28 -1.29
C GLU A 116 9.57 -4.57 -1.25
N LEU A 117 8.52 -5.23 -0.75
CA LEU A 117 7.22 -4.60 -0.56
C LEU A 117 7.25 -3.60 0.59
N ALA A 118 7.87 -3.96 1.72
CA ALA A 118 7.99 -3.07 2.88
C ALA A 118 8.76 -1.80 2.52
N ASP A 119 9.91 -1.93 1.84
CA ASP A 119 10.73 -0.82 1.39
C ASP A 119 10.00 0.05 0.35
N ALA A 120 9.26 -0.59 -0.58
CA ALA A 120 8.46 0.12 -1.57
C ALA A 120 7.42 1.02 -0.91
N ILE A 121 6.76 0.53 0.14
CA ILE A 121 5.76 1.28 0.91
C ILE A 121 6.43 2.48 1.60
N VAL A 122 7.55 2.27 2.31
CA VAL A 122 8.23 3.33 3.06
C VAL A 122 8.79 4.41 2.14
N MET A 123 9.45 4.03 1.04
CA MET A 123 10.01 4.99 0.09
C MET A 123 8.90 5.78 -0.63
N THR A 124 7.81 5.12 -1.01
CA THR A 124 6.68 5.79 -1.65
C THR A 124 6.01 6.76 -0.69
N ALA A 125 5.81 6.38 0.58
CA ALA A 125 5.28 7.28 1.61
C ALA A 125 6.17 8.53 1.81
N ARG A 126 7.50 8.34 1.88
CA ARG A 126 8.46 9.45 1.97
C ARG A 126 8.34 10.39 0.76
N ARG A 127 8.33 9.85 -0.45
CA ARG A 127 8.18 10.63 -1.69
C ARG A 127 6.86 11.40 -1.71
N THR A 128 5.76 10.78 -1.30
CA THR A 128 4.44 11.44 -1.23
C THR A 128 4.46 12.61 -0.23
N LEU A 129 5.09 12.45 0.93
CA LEU A 129 5.21 13.54 1.92
C LEU A 129 6.06 14.70 1.39
N GLN A 130 7.21 14.39 0.78
CA GLN A 130 8.07 15.42 0.17
C GLN A 130 7.36 16.16 -0.95
N HIS A 131 6.60 15.45 -1.78
CA HIS A 131 5.79 16.07 -2.83
C HIS A 131 4.68 16.96 -2.23
N ALA A 132 3.99 16.51 -1.19
CA ALA A 132 2.98 17.31 -0.51
C ALA A 132 3.57 18.59 0.13
N MET A 133 4.79 18.52 0.67
CA MET A 133 5.51 19.69 1.19
C MET A 133 5.85 20.67 0.07
N SER A 134 6.44 20.21 -1.03
CA SER A 134 6.75 21.04 -2.20
C SER A 134 5.49 21.74 -2.73
N VAL A 135 4.38 21.00 -2.89
CA VAL A 135 3.11 21.56 -3.35
C VAL A 135 2.56 22.62 -2.38
N ALA A 136 2.70 22.40 -1.06
CA ALA A 136 2.27 23.38 -0.06
C ALA A 136 3.14 24.64 -0.07
N GLU A 137 4.44 24.50 -0.27
CA GLU A 137 5.39 25.63 -0.39
C GLU A 137 5.11 26.44 -1.66
N ASP A 138 4.88 25.79 -2.79
CA ASP A 138 4.55 26.44 -4.06
C ASP A 138 3.23 27.22 -3.98
N MET A 139 2.23 26.69 -3.25
CA MET A 139 0.95 27.37 -3.01
C MET A 139 1.03 28.50 -1.98
N GLY A 140 1.96 28.45 -1.04
CA GLY A 140 2.19 29.50 -0.05
C GLY A 140 3.08 30.65 -0.56
N ALA A 141 3.75 30.45 -1.70
CA ALA A 141 4.59 31.44 -2.37
C ALA A 141 3.81 32.34 -3.37
N THR A 142 2.49 32.15 -3.49
CA THR A 142 1.55 33.00 -4.26
C THR A 142 0.58 33.70 -3.33
#